data_AF-A0A954G0B4-F1
#
_entry.id   AF-A0A954G0B4-F1
#
_cell.length_a   1.000
_cell.length_b   1.000
_cell.length_c   1.000
_cell.angle_alpha   90.00
_cell.angle_beta   90.00
_cell.angle_gamma   90.00
#
_symmetry.space_group_name_H-M   'P 1'
#
loop_
_entity.id
_entity.type
_entity.pdbx_description
1 polymer ?
#
loop_
_entity_poly.entity_id
_entity_poly.type
_entity_poly.pdbx_seq_one_letter_code
_entity_poly.pdbx_strand_id
1 'polypeptide(L)'
;VLFYLLLIGPLDYFLVHRILQKPHVTWVTFPALVILAAVWGITTAQRDNGNTLHSAQLNLVDYDASTGQLRGRFYLNLYSPEMRRYQVHVASTVPAAQTPVEYFPTHLCWNGLPETTFAGMYRSAEGTITGPAYQFSEESKSITNLPILKWGTKSLRADWSRQQSDLIESRLTGNSLGQLSGSLTHQFSGPLKEWILAYGNRVYLPVVNPEQLEASYIPASQTWNINGPRIESRNIKGYLTRAVSRRIEQKGQHNATVITVQTDYDPFSKDAYEILKMLTYHEMSGGFGYTRLSNLSAEQLDLSEQLRLGRAVLFARLDTPLSQVLLDDQQLDQKQQSTFLRVVIPVKKLTDIQYELPSLKQEDNQPKDQQDTPSGSDKE
;
A
#
# COMPACT_ATOMS: atom_id res chain seq x y z
N VAL A 1 4.30 -26.58 -30.48
CA VAL A 1 4.90 -27.06 -31.75
C VAL A 1 4.20 -28.30 -32.29
N LEU A 2 4.02 -29.37 -31.51
CA LEU A 2 3.32 -30.58 -31.99
C LEU A 2 1.88 -30.31 -32.44
N PHE A 3 1.08 -29.60 -31.64
CA PHE A 3 -0.29 -29.21 -32.01
C PHE A 3 -0.36 -28.35 -33.29
N TYR A 4 0.62 -27.47 -33.47
CA TYR A 4 0.77 -26.63 -34.66
C TYR A 4 1.04 -27.46 -35.92
N LEU A 5 1.96 -28.44 -35.84
CA LEU A 5 2.25 -29.36 -36.95
C LEU A 5 1.05 -30.28 -37.25
N LEU A 6 0.33 -30.72 -36.21
CA LEU A 6 -0.87 -31.55 -36.32
C LEU A 6 -2.05 -30.80 -36.95
N LEU A 7 -2.04 -29.47 -36.95
CA LEU A 7 -3.09 -28.65 -37.55
C LEU A 7 -2.74 -28.24 -38.99
N ILE A 8 -1.47 -27.87 -39.25
CA ILE A 8 -1.02 -27.50 -40.60
C ILE A 8 -1.03 -28.69 -41.56
N GLY A 9 -0.62 -29.88 -41.12
CA GLY A 9 -0.57 -31.07 -41.98
C GLY A 9 -1.94 -31.44 -42.59
N PRO A 10 -3.00 -31.64 -41.78
CA PRO A 10 -4.35 -31.91 -42.28
C PRO A 10 -4.95 -30.76 -43.09
N LEU A 11 -4.67 -29.51 -42.69
CA LEU A 11 -5.14 -28.31 -43.41
C LEU A 11 -4.54 -28.24 -44.82
N ASP A 12 -3.23 -28.49 -44.94
CA ASP A 12 -2.52 -28.54 -46.21
C ASP A 12 -3.01 -29.73 -47.07
N TYR A 13 -3.15 -30.93 -46.47
CA TYR A 13 -3.69 -32.10 -47.15
C TYR A 13 -5.06 -31.81 -47.77
N PHE A 14 -5.97 -31.20 -46.99
CA PHE A 14 -7.30 -30.83 -47.46
C PHE A 14 -7.25 -29.80 -48.59
N LEU A 15 -6.43 -28.76 -48.44
CA LEU A 15 -6.24 -27.71 -49.46
C LEU A 15 -5.78 -28.31 -50.79
N VAL A 16 -4.76 -29.17 -50.75
CA VAL A 16 -4.15 -29.69 -51.97
C VAL A 16 -4.97 -30.80 -52.62
N HIS A 17 -5.57 -31.71 -51.84
CA HIS A 17 -6.31 -32.85 -52.38
C HIS A 17 -7.76 -32.51 -52.73
N ARG A 18 -8.43 -31.64 -51.95
CA ARG A 18 -9.86 -31.39 -52.12
C ARG A 18 -10.18 -30.07 -52.83
N ILE A 19 -9.37 -29.03 -52.62
CA ILE A 19 -9.62 -27.72 -53.22
C ILE A 19 -8.82 -27.56 -54.52
N LEU A 20 -7.50 -27.72 -54.47
CA LEU A 20 -6.61 -27.50 -55.62
C LEU A 20 -6.50 -28.72 -56.55
N GLN A 21 -6.87 -29.91 -56.07
CA GLN A 21 -6.83 -31.20 -56.78
C GLN A 21 -5.46 -31.51 -57.44
N LYS A 22 -4.38 -30.95 -56.90
CA LYS A 22 -3.01 -31.09 -57.44
C LYS A 22 -2.03 -31.46 -56.32
N PRO A 23 -1.94 -32.75 -55.94
CA PRO A 23 -1.13 -33.24 -54.80
C PRO A 23 0.31 -32.72 -54.72
N HIS A 24 0.96 -32.49 -55.86
CA HIS A 24 2.32 -31.98 -55.96
C HIS A 24 2.48 -30.51 -55.50
N VAL A 25 1.40 -29.75 -55.39
CA VAL A 25 1.43 -28.34 -54.95
C VAL A 25 1.74 -28.21 -53.44
N THR A 26 1.63 -29.30 -52.68
CA THR A 26 2.08 -29.43 -51.27
C THR A 26 3.47 -28.86 -51.03
N TRP A 27 4.41 -29.03 -51.97
CA TRP A 27 5.77 -28.51 -51.86
C TRP A 27 5.84 -26.98 -51.77
N VAL A 28 4.78 -26.28 -52.18
CA VAL A 28 4.64 -24.83 -52.07
C VAL A 28 3.68 -24.45 -50.94
N THR A 29 2.52 -25.10 -50.86
CA THR A 29 1.47 -24.74 -49.88
C THR A 29 1.89 -25.04 -48.45
N PHE A 30 2.60 -26.13 -48.20
CA PHE A 30 3.05 -26.47 -46.85
C PHE A 30 4.07 -25.45 -46.31
N PRO A 31 5.19 -25.13 -47.01
CA PRO A 31 6.08 -24.05 -46.59
C PRO A 31 5.36 -22.70 -46.47
N ALA A 32 4.44 -22.38 -47.38
CA ALA A 32 3.68 -21.13 -47.33
C ALA A 32 2.80 -21.05 -46.07
N LEU A 33 2.11 -22.12 -45.69
CA LEU A 33 1.33 -22.19 -44.45
C LEU A 33 2.20 -22.07 -43.21
N VAL A 34 3.38 -22.71 -43.21
CA VAL A 34 4.35 -22.59 -42.12
C VAL A 34 4.86 -21.15 -41.99
N ILE A 35 5.18 -20.48 -43.10
CA ILE A 35 5.58 -19.06 -43.10
C ILE A 35 4.45 -18.18 -42.61
N LEU A 36 3.23 -18.37 -43.13
CA LEU A 36 2.06 -17.57 -42.75
C LEU A 36 1.81 -17.66 -41.25
N ALA A 37 1.84 -18.87 -40.69
CA ALA A 37 1.56 -19.05 -39.29
C ALA A 37 2.75 -18.66 -38.38
N ALA A 38 3.99 -18.70 -38.88
CA ALA A 38 5.13 -18.07 -38.21
C ALA A 38 5.01 -16.53 -38.17
N VAL A 39 4.65 -15.90 -39.30
CA VAL A 39 4.40 -14.45 -39.37
C VAL A 39 3.24 -14.07 -38.45
N TRP A 40 2.15 -14.84 -38.46
CA TRP A 40 1.06 -14.68 -37.51
C TRP A 40 1.57 -14.74 -36.07
N GLY A 41 2.29 -15.80 -35.69
CA GLY A 41 2.82 -15.95 -34.34
C GLY A 41 3.71 -14.80 -33.91
N ILE A 42 4.62 -14.35 -34.78
CA ILE A 42 5.52 -13.21 -34.50
C ILE A 42 4.72 -11.92 -34.31
N THR A 43 3.79 -11.62 -35.23
CA THR A 43 2.98 -10.40 -35.18
C THR A 43 2.06 -10.35 -33.97
N THR A 44 1.39 -11.47 -33.65
CA THR A 44 0.59 -11.58 -32.41
C THR A 44 1.46 -11.42 -31.18
N ALA A 45 2.60 -12.10 -31.11
CA ALA A 45 3.49 -12.00 -29.95
C ALA A 45 4.05 -10.58 -29.76
N GLN A 46 4.41 -9.88 -30.83
CA GLN A 46 4.83 -8.48 -30.77
C GLN A 46 3.71 -7.54 -30.33
N ARG A 47 2.49 -7.77 -30.80
CA ARG A 47 1.32 -6.96 -30.43
C ARG A 47 0.94 -7.15 -28.96
N ASP A 48 0.95 -8.38 -28.48
CA ASP A 48 0.48 -8.71 -27.12
C ASP A 48 1.49 -8.33 -26.04
N ASN A 49 2.80 -8.50 -26.31
CA ASN A 49 3.84 -8.19 -25.33
C ASN A 49 4.34 -6.74 -25.44
N GLY A 50 4.13 -6.06 -26.57
CA GLY A 50 4.63 -4.72 -26.81
C GLY A 50 6.14 -4.66 -27.08
N ASN A 51 6.62 -3.45 -27.37
CA ASN A 51 7.98 -3.16 -27.80
C ASN A 51 8.67 -2.06 -26.96
N THR A 52 8.03 -1.63 -25.88
CA THR A 52 8.53 -0.55 -25.01
C THR A 52 9.03 -1.10 -23.68
N LEU A 53 10.10 -0.49 -23.18
CA LEU A 53 10.54 -0.68 -21.80
C LEU A 53 9.48 -0.12 -20.85
N HIS A 54 9.05 -0.92 -19.87
CA HIS A 54 8.14 -0.45 -18.83
C HIS A 54 8.78 -0.58 -17.46
N SER A 55 8.51 0.39 -16.59
CA SER A 55 8.94 0.34 -15.20
C SER A 55 7.80 0.77 -14.28
N ALA A 56 7.65 0.08 -13.15
CA ALA A 56 6.79 0.48 -12.06
C ALA A 56 7.65 0.63 -10.80
N GLN A 57 7.44 1.75 -10.10
CA GLN A 57 8.31 2.23 -9.04
C GLN A 57 7.49 2.53 -7.77
N LEU A 58 7.99 2.09 -6.62
CA LEU A 58 7.31 2.26 -5.34
C LEU A 58 8.32 2.66 -4.26
N ASN A 59 8.10 3.81 -3.65
CA ASN A 59 8.85 4.28 -2.49
C ASN A 59 7.99 4.07 -1.24
N LEU A 60 8.60 3.50 -0.20
CA LEU A 60 8.05 3.41 1.14
C LEU A 60 9.08 3.99 2.10
N VAL A 61 8.69 5.02 2.84
CA VAL A 61 9.58 5.66 3.81
C VAL A 61 8.97 5.58 5.20
N ASP A 62 9.77 5.13 6.15
CA ASP A 62 9.44 5.08 7.57
C ASP A 62 10.19 6.19 8.28
N TYR A 63 9.47 7.00 9.03
CA TYR A 63 10.02 8.02 9.90
C TYR A 63 9.63 7.74 11.35
N ASP A 64 10.61 7.68 12.24
CA ASP A 64 10.36 7.68 13.69
C ASP A 64 10.53 9.09 14.23
N ALA A 65 9.41 9.73 14.57
CA ALA A 65 9.40 11.11 15.06
C ALA A 65 10.06 11.26 16.44
N SER A 66 10.29 10.17 17.18
CA SER A 66 10.97 10.23 18.49
C SER A 66 12.49 10.25 18.36
N THR A 67 13.02 9.52 17.39
CA THR A 67 14.47 9.39 17.20
C THR A 67 15.00 10.23 16.05
N GLY A 68 14.17 10.65 15.09
CA GLY A 68 14.63 11.28 13.85
C GLY A 68 15.19 10.27 12.82
N GLN A 69 14.97 8.97 13.04
CA GLN A 69 15.45 7.94 12.12
C GLN A 69 14.52 7.82 10.90
N LEU A 70 15.08 7.96 9.71
CA LEU A 70 14.46 7.60 8.44
C LEU A 70 14.98 6.26 7.92
N ARG A 71 14.07 5.45 7.39
CA ARG A 71 14.38 4.27 6.59
C ARG A 71 13.57 4.33 5.31
N GLY A 72 14.22 4.18 4.17
CA GLY A 72 13.53 4.11 2.90
C GLY A 72 13.74 2.77 2.23
N ARG A 73 12.68 2.31 1.59
CA ARG A 73 12.67 1.15 0.71
C ARG A 73 12.08 1.55 -0.62
N PHE A 74 12.79 1.17 -1.67
CA PHE A 74 12.39 1.39 -3.05
C PHE A 74 12.22 0.05 -3.74
N TYR A 75 11.12 -0.14 -4.45
CA TYR A 75 10.89 -1.29 -5.31
C TYR A 75 10.83 -0.83 -6.77
N LEU A 76 11.54 -1.57 -7.62
CA LEU A 76 11.52 -1.39 -9.08
C LEU A 76 11.12 -2.70 -9.74
N ASN A 77 10.05 -2.67 -10.51
CA ASN A 77 9.71 -3.72 -11.45
C ASN A 77 10.03 -3.23 -12.86
N LEU A 78 10.94 -3.92 -13.55
CA LEU A 78 11.40 -3.59 -14.88
C LEU A 78 10.99 -4.66 -15.88
N TYR A 79 10.28 -4.27 -16.92
CA TYR A 79 9.92 -5.11 -18.06
C TYR A 79 10.78 -4.75 -19.27
N SER A 80 11.36 -5.77 -19.92
CA SER A 80 12.18 -5.57 -21.12
C SER A 80 11.53 -6.16 -22.37
N PRO A 81 11.37 -5.37 -23.46
CA PRO A 81 10.86 -5.88 -24.73
C PRO A 81 11.89 -6.70 -25.52
N GLU A 82 13.15 -6.73 -25.07
CA GLU A 82 14.27 -7.34 -25.77
C GLU A 82 15.14 -8.15 -24.79
N MET A 83 15.99 -9.04 -25.32
CA MET A 83 16.97 -9.71 -24.49
C MET A 83 18.15 -8.77 -24.27
N ARG A 84 18.32 -8.26 -23.05
CA ARG A 84 19.37 -7.28 -22.74
C ARG A 84 19.96 -7.50 -21.36
N ARG A 85 21.21 -7.04 -21.20
CA ARG A 85 21.94 -7.01 -19.94
C ARG A 85 22.09 -5.56 -19.53
N TYR A 86 21.43 -5.19 -18.44
CA TYR A 86 21.32 -3.80 -17.99
C TYR A 86 22.31 -3.50 -16.87
N GLN A 87 22.72 -2.24 -16.79
CA GLN A 87 23.31 -1.63 -15.61
C GLN A 87 22.24 -0.81 -14.88
N VAL A 88 22.06 -1.07 -13.59
CA VAL A 88 21.05 -0.41 -12.77
C VAL A 88 21.72 0.30 -11.60
N HIS A 89 21.45 1.60 -11.47
CA HIS A 89 21.81 2.39 -10.29
C HIS A 89 20.55 3.01 -9.69
N VAL A 90 20.46 3.03 -8.37
CA VAL A 90 19.35 3.68 -7.66
C VAL A 90 19.92 4.68 -6.67
N ALA A 91 19.51 5.94 -6.83
CA ALA A 91 19.80 7.00 -5.89
C ALA A 91 18.49 7.50 -5.27
N SER A 92 18.50 7.75 -3.96
CA SER A 92 17.32 8.25 -3.24
C SER A 92 17.62 9.57 -2.54
N THR A 93 16.55 10.25 -2.15
CA THR A 93 16.60 11.46 -1.32
C THR A 93 15.65 11.30 -0.13
N VAL A 94 15.83 12.13 0.90
CA VAL A 94 14.93 12.17 2.06
C VAL A 94 13.64 12.93 1.70
N PRO A 95 12.50 12.64 2.34
CA PRO A 95 11.20 13.27 2.02
C PRO A 95 11.07 14.71 2.53
N ALA A 96 12.13 15.51 2.51
CA ALA A 96 12.15 16.88 3.00
C ALA A 96 12.27 17.87 1.83
N ALA A 97 11.70 19.07 1.99
CA ALA A 97 11.87 20.14 1.01
C ALA A 97 13.34 20.61 1.00
N GLN A 98 14.04 20.39 -0.10
CA GLN A 98 15.45 20.74 -0.27
C GLN A 98 15.70 21.30 -1.68
N THR A 99 16.49 22.38 -1.73
CA THR A 99 16.91 23.00 -3.00
C THR A 99 18.40 23.35 -2.90
N PRO A 100 19.30 22.67 -3.65
CA PRO A 100 19.03 21.57 -4.58
C PRO A 100 18.63 20.27 -3.85
N VAL A 101 17.96 19.36 -4.57
CA VAL A 101 17.68 18.01 -4.05
C VAL A 101 18.96 17.18 -4.05
N GLU A 102 19.41 16.76 -2.88
CA GLU A 102 20.56 15.87 -2.74
C GLU A 102 20.13 14.41 -2.87
N TYR A 103 20.72 13.72 -3.84
CA TYR A 103 20.55 12.28 -4.03
C TYR A 103 21.79 11.53 -3.53
N PHE A 104 21.55 10.38 -2.88
CA PHE A 104 22.61 9.51 -2.39
C PHE A 104 22.39 8.06 -2.88
N PRO A 105 23.47 7.28 -3.06
CA PRO A 105 23.37 5.89 -3.47
C PRO A 105 22.67 5.03 -2.41
N THR A 106 22.00 3.98 -2.86
CA THR A 106 21.22 3.07 -2.01
C THR A 106 21.75 1.64 -2.11
N HIS A 107 21.47 0.80 -1.12
CA HIS A 107 21.86 -0.61 -1.17
C HIS A 107 20.86 -1.38 -2.03
N LEU A 108 21.26 -1.75 -3.25
CA LEU A 108 20.44 -2.41 -4.26
C LEU A 108 20.61 -3.93 -4.19
N CYS A 109 19.49 -4.65 -4.18
CA CYS A 109 19.44 -6.08 -4.34
C CYS A 109 18.35 -6.47 -5.33
N TRP A 110 18.37 -7.72 -5.76
CA TRP A 110 17.22 -8.29 -6.46
C TRP A 110 16.12 -8.64 -5.46
N ASN A 111 14.88 -8.63 -5.93
CA ASN A 111 13.69 -8.90 -5.13
C ASN A 111 12.93 -10.09 -5.72
N GLY A 112 12.45 -10.99 -4.87
CA GLY A 112 11.76 -12.21 -5.27
C GLY A 112 11.14 -12.91 -4.08
N LEU A 113 10.50 -14.06 -4.32
CA LEU A 113 9.96 -14.89 -3.24
C LEU A 113 11.09 -15.64 -2.54
N PRO A 114 11.09 -15.78 -1.20
CA PRO A 114 12.10 -16.56 -0.48
C PRO A 114 11.89 -18.06 -0.66
N GLU A 115 12.16 -18.56 -1.87
CA GLU A 115 12.01 -19.96 -2.25
C GLU A 115 13.08 -20.39 -3.26
N THR A 116 13.14 -21.69 -3.56
CA THR A 116 14.08 -22.28 -4.52
C THR A 116 13.46 -22.47 -5.92
N THR A 117 12.18 -22.13 -6.11
CA THR A 117 11.46 -22.34 -7.37
C THR A 117 11.70 -21.22 -8.38
N PHE A 118 10.85 -21.12 -9.42
CA PHE A 118 11.01 -20.13 -10.48
C PHE A 118 10.93 -18.70 -9.91
N ALA A 119 11.91 -17.86 -10.26
CA ALA A 119 12.08 -16.50 -9.72
C ALA A 119 12.33 -16.40 -8.19
N GLY A 120 12.60 -17.53 -7.53
CA GLY A 120 12.87 -17.61 -6.09
C GLY A 120 14.27 -17.15 -5.67
N MET A 121 14.35 -16.61 -4.45
CA MET A 121 15.54 -16.02 -3.85
C MET A 121 16.69 -16.99 -3.57
N TYR A 122 16.35 -18.25 -3.38
CA TYR A 122 17.28 -19.31 -3.01
C TYR A 122 17.67 -20.19 -4.21
N ARG A 123 17.21 -19.84 -5.41
CA ARG A 123 17.60 -20.55 -6.62
C ARG A 123 19.06 -20.24 -6.93
N SER A 124 19.88 -21.28 -7.01
CA SER A 124 21.23 -21.17 -7.55
C SER A 124 21.18 -20.75 -9.02
N ALA A 125 22.14 -19.92 -9.43
CA ALA A 125 22.29 -19.50 -10.83
C ALA A 125 22.85 -20.61 -11.74
N GLU A 126 22.50 -21.87 -11.45
CA GLU A 126 22.91 -23.04 -12.21
C GLU A 126 22.24 -23.01 -13.59
N GLY A 127 23.06 -22.98 -14.66
CA GLY A 127 22.58 -23.08 -16.04
C GLY A 127 23.18 -22.11 -17.04
N THR A 128 24.02 -21.14 -16.63
CA THR A 128 24.70 -20.24 -17.59
C THR A 128 26.21 -20.47 -17.56
N ILE A 129 26.67 -21.59 -18.13
CA ILE A 129 28.10 -21.96 -18.17
C ILE A 129 28.92 -20.97 -19.03
N THR A 130 28.28 -20.27 -19.97
CA THR A 130 28.97 -19.48 -21.01
C THR A 130 28.64 -17.98 -21.02
N GLY A 131 27.77 -17.50 -20.12
CA GLY A 131 27.35 -16.10 -20.07
C GLY A 131 28.02 -15.34 -18.94
N PRO A 132 28.32 -14.03 -19.10
CA PRO A 132 28.93 -13.27 -18.01
C PRO A 132 27.93 -13.18 -16.83
N ALA A 133 28.43 -13.40 -15.62
CA ALA A 133 27.64 -13.23 -14.40
C ALA A 133 27.26 -11.76 -14.21
N TYR A 134 26.07 -11.49 -13.68
CA TYR A 134 25.78 -10.15 -13.17
C TYR A 134 26.58 -9.93 -11.89
N GLN A 135 26.91 -8.69 -11.59
CA GLN A 135 27.72 -8.34 -10.42
C GLN A 135 27.08 -7.17 -9.68
N PHE A 136 27.21 -7.19 -8.36
CA PHE A 136 26.95 -6.03 -7.54
C PHE A 136 28.22 -5.17 -7.50
N SER A 137 28.09 -3.85 -7.55
CA SER A 137 29.21 -2.98 -7.23
C SER A 137 29.56 -3.06 -5.74
N GLU A 138 30.63 -2.38 -5.35
CA GLU A 138 30.97 -2.18 -3.95
C GLU A 138 29.76 -1.65 -3.15
N GLU A 139 29.57 -2.19 -1.94
CA GLU A 139 28.42 -1.94 -1.06
C GLU A 139 27.03 -2.18 -1.70
N SER A 140 26.97 -2.95 -2.78
CA SER A 140 25.75 -3.24 -3.55
C SER A 140 25.03 -1.98 -4.06
N LYS A 141 25.75 -0.89 -4.38
CA LYS A 141 25.13 0.37 -4.84
C LYS A 141 24.51 0.30 -6.24
N SER A 142 24.96 -0.66 -7.04
CA SER A 142 24.52 -0.86 -8.42
C SER A 142 24.61 -2.33 -8.80
N ILE A 143 23.87 -2.71 -9.84
CA ILE A 143 23.98 -4.02 -10.48
C ILE A 143 24.47 -3.82 -11.90
N THR A 144 25.57 -4.47 -12.26
CA THR A 144 26.07 -4.51 -13.64
C THR A 144 25.69 -5.82 -14.30
N ASN A 145 25.49 -5.76 -15.61
CA ASN A 145 25.27 -6.94 -16.45
C ASN A 145 24.05 -7.78 -16.03
N LEU A 146 23.00 -7.12 -15.52
CA LEU A 146 21.73 -7.74 -15.08
C LEU A 146 20.96 -8.31 -16.28
N PRO A 147 20.86 -9.63 -16.45
CA PRO A 147 20.15 -10.20 -17.60
C PRO A 147 18.64 -10.10 -17.40
N ILE A 148 17.95 -9.57 -18.41
CA ILE A 148 16.50 -9.64 -18.56
C ILE A 148 16.21 -10.24 -19.93
N LEU A 149 15.42 -11.31 -19.94
CA LEU A 149 15.02 -11.98 -21.18
C LEU A 149 13.99 -11.14 -21.93
N LYS A 150 13.88 -11.38 -23.23
CA LYS A 150 12.85 -10.77 -24.07
C LYS A 150 11.46 -11.04 -23.50
N TRP A 151 10.68 -9.98 -23.32
CA TRP A 151 9.35 -10.00 -22.70
C TRP A 151 9.37 -10.51 -21.25
N GLY A 152 10.51 -10.36 -20.58
CA GLY A 152 10.72 -10.73 -19.20
C GLY A 152 10.61 -9.54 -18.26
N THR A 153 10.31 -9.85 -17.00
CA THR A 153 10.24 -8.87 -15.90
C THR A 153 11.29 -9.21 -14.83
N LYS A 154 11.92 -8.19 -14.25
CA LYS A 154 12.81 -8.32 -13.09
C LYS A 154 12.35 -7.37 -11.99
N SER A 155 12.27 -7.88 -10.76
CA SER A 155 12.03 -7.07 -9.56
C SER A 155 13.34 -6.81 -8.82
N LEU A 156 13.55 -5.56 -8.42
CA LEU A 156 14.69 -5.09 -7.64
C LEU A 156 14.18 -4.33 -6.42
N ARG A 157 14.98 -4.34 -5.35
CA ARG A 157 14.72 -3.58 -4.13
C ARG A 157 15.97 -2.79 -3.76
N ALA A 158 15.80 -1.53 -3.40
CA ALA A 158 16.85 -0.74 -2.79
C ALA A 158 16.44 -0.30 -1.39
N ASP A 159 17.38 -0.31 -0.45
CA ASP A 159 17.15 0.10 0.94
C ASP A 159 18.17 1.17 1.34
N TRP A 160 17.76 2.09 2.22
CA TRP A 160 18.62 3.11 2.80
C TRP A 160 18.15 3.55 4.18
N SER A 161 19.06 4.13 4.97
CA SER A 161 18.74 4.75 6.27
C SER A 161 19.49 6.06 6.46
N ARG A 162 18.82 7.07 7.02
CA ARG A 162 19.39 8.38 7.33
C ARG A 162 18.85 8.89 8.65
N GLN A 163 19.63 9.71 9.33
CA GLN A 163 19.17 10.49 10.47
C GLN A 163 18.73 11.85 9.95
N GLN A 164 17.51 12.28 10.26
CA GLN A 164 16.99 13.60 9.95
C GLN A 164 15.99 14.02 11.03
N SER A 165 16.39 14.97 11.86
CA SER A 165 15.53 15.50 12.92
C SER A 165 14.50 16.51 12.37
N ASP A 166 13.54 16.86 13.20
CA ASP A 166 12.65 18.02 13.01
C ASP A 166 11.74 17.97 11.76
N LEU A 167 11.51 16.79 11.19
CA LEU A 167 10.52 16.63 10.12
C LEU A 167 9.07 16.61 10.62
N ILE A 168 8.85 16.32 11.90
CA ILE A 168 7.54 16.37 12.55
C ILE A 168 7.67 17.00 13.93
N GLU A 169 6.79 17.95 14.23
CA GLU A 169 6.45 18.39 15.58
C GLU A 169 5.05 17.84 15.94
N SER A 170 4.93 17.15 17.08
CA SER A 170 3.67 16.56 17.51
C SER A 170 3.33 16.97 18.94
N ARG A 171 2.07 17.36 19.15
CA ARG A 171 1.47 17.63 20.47
C ARG A 171 0.28 16.70 20.72
N LEU A 172 0.37 15.48 20.19
CA LEU A 172 -0.70 14.50 20.29
C LEU A 172 -0.77 13.91 21.69
N THR A 173 -2.00 13.84 22.20
CA THR A 173 -2.33 13.25 23.49
C THR A 173 -3.34 12.12 23.34
N GLY A 174 -3.19 11.08 24.16
CA GLY A 174 -4.10 9.95 24.22
C GLY A 174 -4.81 9.89 25.57
N ASN A 175 -6.11 9.68 25.57
CA ASN A 175 -6.89 9.44 26.80
C ASN A 175 -7.01 7.94 27.13
N SER A 176 -7.58 7.62 28.29
CA SER A 176 -7.79 6.24 28.76
C SER A 176 -8.70 5.40 27.87
N LEU A 177 -9.54 6.04 27.05
CA LEU A 177 -10.44 5.37 26.09
C LEU A 177 -9.76 5.09 24.73
N GLY A 178 -8.47 5.39 24.59
CA GLY A 178 -7.73 5.21 23.34
C GLY A 178 -8.10 6.23 22.26
N GLN A 179 -8.65 7.38 22.65
CA GLN A 179 -8.91 8.49 21.76
C GLN A 179 -7.69 9.42 21.74
N LEU A 180 -7.27 9.76 20.52
CA LEU A 180 -6.22 10.70 20.19
C LEU A 180 -6.80 12.11 20.00
N SER A 181 -6.10 13.11 20.52
CA SER A 181 -6.39 14.55 20.42
C SER A 181 -5.10 15.36 20.22
N GLY A 182 -5.21 16.61 19.78
CA GLY A 182 -4.09 17.53 19.65
C GLY A 182 -3.70 17.87 18.20
N SER A 183 -2.46 18.29 18.00
CA SER A 183 -1.98 18.81 16.73
C SER A 183 -0.67 18.19 16.25
N LEU A 184 -0.44 18.29 14.95
CA LEU A 184 0.73 17.80 14.23
C LEU A 184 1.16 18.87 13.21
N THR A 185 2.46 19.10 13.10
CA THR A 185 3.05 19.91 12.02
C THR A 185 4.16 19.09 11.38
N HIS A 186 4.26 19.07 10.06
CA HIS A 186 5.32 18.32 9.35
C HIS A 186 6.05 19.18 8.32
N GLN A 187 7.30 18.84 8.03
CA GLN A 187 8.17 19.53 7.07
C GLN A 187 8.51 18.67 5.83
N PHE A 188 7.68 17.65 5.56
CA PHE A 188 7.82 16.88 4.33
C PHE A 188 7.63 17.73 3.07
N SER A 189 8.18 17.28 1.94
CA SER A 189 8.25 18.00 0.67
C SER A 189 6.91 18.35 -0.01
N GLY A 190 5.78 17.98 0.60
CA GLY A 190 4.44 18.26 0.07
C GLY A 190 3.33 17.85 1.04
N PRO A 191 2.06 18.18 0.72
CA PRO A 191 0.91 17.78 1.54
C PRO A 191 0.75 16.26 1.53
N LEU A 192 0.33 15.71 2.67
CA LEU A 192 0.06 14.28 2.82
C LEU A 192 -1.38 13.98 2.39
N LYS A 193 -1.51 13.09 1.41
CA LYS A 193 -2.79 12.70 0.78
C LYS A 193 -3.16 11.30 1.22
N GLU A 194 -4.45 10.94 1.04
CA GLU A 194 -4.95 9.58 1.31
C GLU A 194 -4.44 9.03 2.66
N TRP A 195 -4.48 9.87 3.69
CA TRP A 195 -3.83 9.56 4.95
C TRP A 195 -4.80 8.85 5.89
N ILE A 196 -4.24 7.98 6.71
CA ILE A 196 -4.89 7.45 7.91
C ILE A 196 -3.93 7.56 9.09
N LEU A 197 -4.46 7.91 10.26
CA LEU A 197 -3.71 7.99 11.50
C LEU A 197 -4.31 6.98 12.49
N ALA A 198 -3.55 5.97 12.84
CA ALA A 198 -3.96 4.91 13.76
C ALA A 198 -3.42 5.16 15.17
N TYR A 199 -4.23 4.92 16.19
CA TYR A 199 -3.84 4.95 17.59
C TYR A 199 -4.72 4.01 18.41
N GLY A 200 -4.11 3.11 19.20
CA GLY A 200 -4.84 2.11 19.96
C GLY A 200 -5.72 1.23 19.04
N ASN A 201 -7.03 1.19 19.30
CA ASN A 201 -7.99 0.44 18.48
C ASN A 201 -8.70 1.29 17.40
N ARG A 202 -8.30 2.55 17.25
CA ARG A 202 -8.97 3.53 16.39
C ARG A 202 -8.10 3.91 15.20
N VAL A 203 -8.78 4.25 14.12
CA VAL A 203 -8.19 4.92 12.97
C VAL A 203 -8.95 6.21 12.72
N TYR A 204 -8.19 7.26 12.44
CA TYR A 204 -8.65 8.59 12.05
C TYR A 204 -8.38 8.78 10.56
N LEU A 205 -9.36 9.34 9.86
CA LEU A 205 -9.30 9.55 8.42
C LEU A 205 -10.10 10.80 8.04
N PRO A 206 -9.80 11.43 6.89
CA PRO A 206 -10.51 12.62 6.47
C PRO A 206 -11.89 12.28 5.91
N VAL A 207 -12.86 13.17 6.14
CA VAL A 207 -14.12 13.18 5.40
C VAL A 207 -13.86 13.81 4.04
N VAL A 208 -13.93 12.98 2.99
CA VAL A 208 -13.59 13.40 1.63
C VAL A 208 -14.82 13.98 0.91
N ASN A 209 -14.70 15.23 0.45
CA ASN A 209 -15.61 15.83 -0.52
C ASN A 209 -14.89 15.91 -1.89
N PRO A 210 -15.40 15.27 -2.96
CA PRO A 210 -14.81 15.32 -4.29
C PRO A 210 -14.58 16.74 -4.84
N GLU A 211 -15.43 17.69 -4.48
CA GLU A 211 -15.31 19.09 -4.93
C GLU A 211 -14.25 19.88 -4.16
N GLN A 212 -13.85 19.40 -2.98
CA GLN A 212 -12.89 20.06 -2.09
C GLN A 212 -11.84 19.07 -1.59
N LEU A 213 -11.25 18.32 -2.51
CA LEU A 213 -10.31 17.25 -2.18
C LEU A 213 -9.11 17.75 -1.36
N GLU A 214 -8.59 18.94 -1.65
CA GLU A 214 -7.44 19.51 -0.94
C GLU A 214 -7.70 19.76 0.54
N ALA A 215 -8.95 20.00 0.93
CA ALA A 215 -9.33 20.18 2.33
C ALA A 215 -9.25 18.86 3.14
N SER A 216 -9.09 17.72 2.47
CA SER A 216 -8.88 16.42 3.10
C SER A 216 -7.41 16.12 3.41
N TYR A 217 -6.46 16.91 2.89
CA TYR A 217 -5.03 16.65 3.05
C TYR A 217 -4.50 17.15 4.39
N ILE A 218 -3.36 16.60 4.85
CA ILE A 218 -2.56 17.23 5.89
C ILE A 218 -1.59 18.20 5.21
N PRO A 219 -1.69 19.52 5.46
CA PRO A 219 -0.85 20.51 4.79
C PRO A 219 0.60 20.48 5.29
N ALA A 220 1.54 20.67 4.37
CA ALA A 220 2.96 20.84 4.71
C ALA A 220 3.21 22.17 5.42
N SER A 221 4.12 22.14 6.40
CA SER A 221 4.61 23.29 7.16
C SER A 221 3.51 24.07 7.89
N GLN A 222 2.33 23.47 8.10
CA GLN A 222 1.20 24.07 8.78
C GLN A 222 0.70 23.16 9.90
N THR A 223 0.18 23.78 10.96
CA THR A 223 -0.39 23.05 12.09
C THR A 223 -1.73 22.43 11.69
N TRP A 224 -1.78 21.10 11.72
CA TRP A 224 -2.98 20.32 11.51
C TRP A 224 -3.53 19.79 12.83
N ASN A 225 -4.85 19.85 13.01
CA ASN A 225 -5.52 19.46 14.25
C ASN A 225 -6.42 18.24 14.02
N ILE A 226 -6.19 17.17 14.80
CA ILE A 226 -6.93 15.91 14.68
C ILE A 226 -8.40 16.04 15.13
N ASN A 227 -8.69 17.02 15.99
CA ASN A 227 -10.04 17.33 16.46
C ASN A 227 -10.81 18.24 15.49
N GLY A 228 -10.29 18.44 14.27
CA GLY A 228 -10.93 19.24 13.24
C GLY A 228 -12.27 18.66 12.74
N PRO A 229 -13.15 19.49 12.17
CA PRO A 229 -14.53 19.10 11.82
C PRO A 229 -14.64 18.11 10.65
N ARG A 230 -13.56 17.90 9.88
CA ARG A 230 -13.54 17.01 8.70
C ARG A 230 -12.77 15.72 8.94
N ILE A 231 -12.73 15.27 10.19
CA ILE A 231 -12.02 14.06 10.58
C ILE A 231 -13.03 13.15 11.28
N GLU A 232 -13.12 11.92 10.79
CA GLU A 232 -13.91 10.87 11.45
C GLU A 232 -12.99 9.85 12.11
N SER A 233 -13.52 9.13 13.09
CA SER A 233 -12.79 8.03 13.73
C SER A 233 -13.61 6.75 13.72
N ARG A 234 -12.95 5.64 13.42
CA ARG A 234 -13.56 4.31 13.30
C ARG A 234 -12.74 3.29 14.08
N ASN A 235 -13.34 2.13 14.37
CA ASN A 235 -12.56 0.99 14.84
C ASN A 235 -11.63 0.51 13.72
N ILE A 236 -10.34 0.36 14.02
CA ILE A 236 -9.32 0.03 13.01
C ILE A 236 -9.56 -1.32 12.33
N LYS A 237 -9.93 -2.35 13.10
CA LYS A 237 -10.22 -3.68 12.55
C LYS A 237 -11.41 -3.60 11.60
N GLY A 238 -12.51 -2.98 12.03
CA GLY A 238 -13.68 -2.79 11.18
C GLY A 238 -13.38 -1.99 9.91
N TYR A 239 -12.52 -0.97 10.00
CA TYR A 239 -12.07 -0.20 8.84
C TYR A 239 -11.23 -1.04 7.86
N LEU A 240 -10.21 -1.76 8.36
CA LEU A 240 -9.32 -2.57 7.54
C LEU A 240 -10.04 -3.76 6.88
N THR A 241 -11.01 -4.37 7.56
CA THR A 241 -11.80 -5.48 7.02
C THR A 241 -13.06 -5.03 6.26
N ARG A 242 -13.24 -3.71 6.06
CA ARG A 242 -14.43 -3.10 5.46
C ARG A 242 -15.75 -3.63 6.06
N ALA A 243 -15.76 -3.84 7.39
CA ALA A 243 -16.89 -4.41 8.09
C ALA A 243 -18.07 -3.44 8.10
N VAL A 244 -19.25 -3.90 7.65
CA VAL A 244 -20.50 -3.15 7.72
C VAL A 244 -21.45 -3.87 8.67
N SER A 245 -21.97 -3.16 9.66
CA SER A 245 -23.01 -3.67 10.55
C SER A 245 -24.38 -3.38 9.93
N ARG A 246 -25.15 -4.43 9.63
CA ARG A 246 -26.53 -4.34 9.15
C ARG A 246 -27.48 -4.84 10.24
N ARG A 247 -28.42 -4.00 10.64
CA ARG A 247 -29.53 -4.39 11.52
C ARG A 247 -30.58 -5.11 10.66
N ILE A 248 -30.83 -6.37 10.95
CA ILE A 248 -31.92 -7.14 10.33
C ILE A 248 -33.05 -7.25 11.35
N GLU A 249 -34.17 -6.62 11.04
CA GLU A 249 -35.41 -6.80 11.80
C GLU A 249 -36.09 -8.08 11.32
N GLN A 250 -36.13 -9.10 12.17
CA GLN A 250 -36.90 -10.30 11.88
C GLN A 250 -38.37 -10.04 12.20
N LYS A 251 -39.26 -10.23 11.21
CA LYS A 251 -40.71 -10.11 11.40
C LYS A 251 -41.16 -11.03 12.56
N GLY A 252 -41.72 -10.43 13.60
CA GLY A 252 -42.29 -11.13 14.76
C GLY A 252 -41.42 -11.15 16.03
N GLN A 253 -40.20 -10.60 16.00
CA GLN A 253 -39.39 -10.40 17.21
C GLN A 253 -39.15 -8.91 17.49
N HIS A 254 -39.33 -8.49 18.74
CA HIS A 254 -39.05 -7.11 19.20
C HIS A 254 -37.54 -6.77 19.21
N ASN A 255 -36.66 -7.76 19.01
CA ASN A 255 -35.22 -7.57 19.04
C ASN A 255 -34.64 -7.70 17.62
N ALA A 256 -34.06 -6.61 17.13
CA ALA A 256 -33.33 -6.63 15.87
C ALA A 256 -31.98 -7.31 16.06
N THR A 257 -31.62 -8.23 15.16
CA THR A 257 -30.29 -8.86 15.16
C THR A 257 -29.34 -7.99 14.36
N VAL A 258 -28.23 -7.58 14.96
CA VAL A 258 -27.15 -6.88 14.26
C VAL A 258 -26.21 -7.92 13.68
N ILE A 259 -26.09 -7.96 12.35
CA ILE A 259 -25.14 -8.83 11.65
C ILE A 259 -24.02 -7.95 11.11
N THR A 260 -22.78 -8.29 11.47
CA THR A 260 -21.58 -7.67 10.89
C THR A 260 -21.13 -8.50 9.70
N VAL A 261 -21.10 -7.89 8.52
CA VAL A 261 -20.57 -8.51 7.30
C VAL A 261 -19.20 -7.90 7.03
N GLN A 262 -18.19 -8.75 6.83
CA GLN A 262 -16.84 -8.33 6.45
C GLN A 262 -16.63 -8.61 4.95
N THR A 263 -15.82 -7.78 4.30
CA THR A 263 -15.38 -8.05 2.91
C THR A 263 -14.14 -8.92 2.95
N ASP A 264 -14.13 -9.99 2.15
CA ASP A 264 -12.97 -10.84 1.98
C ASP A 264 -11.76 -10.04 1.49
N TYR A 265 -10.58 -10.38 1.99
CA TYR A 265 -9.34 -9.83 1.48
C TYR A 265 -9.05 -10.39 0.08
N ASP A 266 -8.71 -9.51 -0.87
CA ASP A 266 -8.29 -9.89 -2.22
C ASP A 266 -6.75 -10.02 -2.27
N PRO A 267 -6.21 -11.26 -2.30
CA PRO A 267 -4.77 -11.49 -2.36
C PRO A 267 -4.16 -11.15 -3.73
N PHE A 268 -4.97 -10.92 -4.76
CA PHE A 268 -4.52 -10.60 -6.12
C PHE A 268 -4.70 -9.12 -6.48
N SER A 269 -5.06 -8.28 -5.51
CA SER A 269 -5.13 -6.83 -5.70
C SER A 269 -3.79 -6.30 -6.23
N LYS A 270 -3.88 -5.31 -7.13
CA LYS A 270 -2.72 -4.59 -7.69
C LYS A 270 -2.60 -3.17 -7.15
N ASP A 271 -3.49 -2.79 -6.23
CA ASP A 271 -3.50 -1.46 -5.63
C ASP A 271 -2.44 -1.38 -4.54
N ALA A 272 -1.35 -0.66 -4.84
CA ALA A 272 -0.23 -0.48 -3.91
C ALA A 272 -0.64 0.19 -2.59
N TYR A 273 -1.62 1.10 -2.61
CA TYR A 273 -2.10 1.75 -1.40
C TYR A 273 -2.79 0.73 -0.49
N GLU A 274 -3.69 -0.08 -1.04
CA GLU A 274 -4.41 -1.11 -0.27
C GLU A 274 -3.47 -2.21 0.25
N ILE A 275 -2.50 -2.63 -0.54
CA ILE A 275 -1.49 -3.63 -0.14
C ILE A 275 -0.62 -3.08 1.00
N LEU A 276 -0.05 -1.87 0.85
CA LEU A 276 0.82 -1.28 1.86
C LEU A 276 0.08 -0.90 3.14
N LYS A 277 -1.17 -0.42 3.02
CA LYS A 277 -2.05 -0.18 4.16
C LYS A 277 -2.29 -1.47 4.95
N MET A 278 -2.58 -2.56 4.25
CA MET A 278 -2.78 -3.87 4.88
C MET A 278 -1.49 -4.37 5.54
N LEU A 279 -0.34 -4.28 4.86
CA LEU A 279 0.96 -4.68 5.41
C LEU A 279 1.34 -3.85 6.65
N THR A 280 1.03 -2.55 6.66
CA THR A 280 1.33 -1.64 7.78
C THR A 280 0.56 -1.98 9.05
N TYR A 281 -0.62 -2.58 8.92
CA TYR A 281 -1.53 -2.87 10.03
C TYR A 281 -2.00 -4.33 10.00
N HIS A 282 -1.14 -5.26 9.57
CA HIS A 282 -1.53 -6.64 9.26
C HIS A 282 -2.11 -7.33 10.48
N GLU A 283 -1.40 -7.32 11.61
CA GLU A 283 -1.91 -7.89 12.87
C GLU A 283 -3.17 -7.17 13.39
N MET A 284 -3.28 -5.85 13.24
CA MET A 284 -4.49 -5.11 13.64
C MET A 284 -5.73 -5.44 12.80
N SER A 285 -5.55 -5.90 11.55
CA SER A 285 -6.65 -6.40 10.71
C SER A 285 -7.18 -7.77 11.17
N GLY A 286 -6.43 -8.49 12.00
CA GLY A 286 -6.66 -9.90 12.33
C GLY A 286 -5.62 -10.85 11.72
N GLY A 287 -4.56 -10.31 11.11
CA GLY A 287 -3.43 -11.04 10.60
C GLY A 287 -3.82 -12.14 9.61
N PHE A 288 -3.20 -13.30 9.77
CA PHE A 288 -3.51 -14.49 8.98
C PHE A 288 -5.00 -14.86 9.01
N GLY A 289 -5.69 -14.64 10.13
CA GLY A 289 -7.11 -14.96 10.27
C GLY A 289 -8.02 -14.18 9.32
N TYR A 290 -7.61 -12.99 8.90
CA TYR A 290 -8.33 -12.18 7.91
C TYR A 290 -7.77 -12.35 6.50
N THR A 291 -6.45 -12.18 6.32
CA THR A 291 -5.87 -12.15 4.97
C THR A 291 -5.67 -13.54 4.38
N ARG A 292 -5.64 -14.60 5.21
CA ARG A 292 -5.18 -15.95 4.85
C ARG A 292 -3.77 -16.01 4.28
N LEU A 293 -2.97 -14.95 4.50
CA LEU A 293 -1.58 -14.83 4.04
C LEU A 293 -0.68 -14.64 5.25
N SER A 294 0.44 -15.38 5.28
CA SER A 294 1.50 -15.16 6.26
C SER A 294 2.27 -13.88 5.92
N ASN A 295 2.69 -13.14 6.94
CA ASN A 295 3.49 -11.92 6.77
C ASN A 295 5.00 -12.14 7.02
N LEU A 296 5.49 -13.38 7.03
CA LEU A 296 6.88 -13.70 7.43
C LEU A 296 7.94 -12.89 6.65
N SER A 297 7.79 -12.79 5.32
CA SER A 297 8.76 -12.07 4.47
C SER A 297 8.65 -10.54 4.57
N ALA A 298 7.53 -10.03 5.09
CA ALA A 298 7.21 -8.62 5.15
C ALA A 298 6.87 -8.16 6.59
N GLU A 299 7.26 -8.93 7.60
CA GLU A 299 6.99 -8.67 9.03
C GLU A 299 7.50 -7.29 9.45
N GLN A 300 8.68 -6.89 8.93
CA GLN A 300 9.28 -5.58 9.15
C GLN A 300 8.42 -4.41 8.64
N LEU A 301 7.44 -4.68 7.77
CA LEU A 301 6.49 -3.69 7.29
C LEU A 301 5.26 -3.58 8.19
N ASP A 302 5.05 -4.47 9.14
CA ASP A 302 3.93 -4.36 10.08
C ASP A 302 4.28 -3.44 11.26
N LEU A 303 3.51 -2.37 11.41
CA LEU A 303 3.63 -1.40 12.49
C LEU A 303 2.51 -1.54 13.53
N SER A 304 1.75 -2.63 13.50
CA SER A 304 0.68 -2.93 14.47
C SER A 304 1.18 -2.87 15.92
N GLU A 305 2.39 -3.37 16.20
CA GLU A 305 2.99 -3.33 17.53
C GLU A 305 3.26 -1.90 18.03
N GLN A 306 3.47 -0.94 17.13
CA GLN A 306 3.63 0.48 17.50
C GLN A 306 2.37 1.01 18.20
N LEU A 307 1.19 0.59 17.75
CA LEU A 307 -0.09 0.96 18.36
C LEU A 307 -0.25 0.34 19.74
N ARG A 308 0.20 -0.91 19.94
CA ARG A 308 0.19 -1.58 21.26
C ARG A 308 1.12 -0.91 22.25
N LEU A 309 2.26 -0.39 21.77
CA LEU A 309 3.20 0.42 22.56
C LEU A 309 2.67 1.83 22.86
N GLY A 310 1.44 2.17 22.45
CA GLY A 310 0.84 3.47 22.71
C GLY A 310 1.45 4.60 21.88
N ARG A 311 2.00 4.28 20.71
CA ARG A 311 2.40 5.26 19.69
C ARG A 311 1.32 5.36 18.62
N ALA A 312 1.22 6.50 17.96
CA ALA A 312 0.38 6.65 16.78
C ALA A 312 1.18 6.31 15.52
N VAL A 313 0.52 5.77 14.51
CA VAL A 313 1.13 5.51 13.20
C VAL A 313 0.33 6.24 12.14
N LEU A 314 0.97 7.16 11.44
CA LEU A 314 0.43 7.81 10.24
C LEU A 314 0.84 6.97 9.02
N PHE A 315 -0.08 6.67 8.12
CA PHE A 315 0.20 6.14 6.79
C PHE A 315 -0.40 7.08 5.77
N ALA A 316 0.39 7.59 4.82
CA ALA A 316 -0.06 8.58 3.86
C ALA A 316 0.67 8.47 2.52
N ARG A 317 0.06 9.02 1.47
CA ARG A 317 0.67 9.20 0.15
C ARG A 317 1.33 10.57 0.05
N LEU A 318 2.52 10.60 -0.55
CA LEU A 318 3.26 11.81 -0.90
C LEU A 318 3.45 11.82 -2.43
N ASP A 319 3.24 12.94 -3.09
CA ASP A 319 3.40 13.00 -4.56
C ASP A 319 4.87 13.20 -5.00
N THR A 320 5.75 13.60 -4.08
CA THR A 320 7.16 13.81 -4.38
C THR A 320 7.85 12.46 -4.65
N PRO A 321 8.51 12.29 -5.81
CA PRO A 321 9.34 11.13 -6.07
C PRO A 321 10.62 11.20 -5.21
N LEU A 322 10.97 10.11 -4.54
CA LEU A 322 12.11 10.07 -3.61
C LEU A 322 13.31 9.26 -4.15
N SER A 323 13.17 8.65 -5.32
CA SER A 323 14.22 7.84 -5.92
C SER A 323 14.31 8.09 -7.42
N GLN A 324 15.53 8.02 -7.93
CA GLN A 324 15.87 8.05 -9.33
C GLN A 324 16.59 6.75 -9.70
N VAL A 325 16.24 6.20 -10.87
CA VAL A 325 16.88 5.01 -11.41
C VAL A 325 17.62 5.41 -12.68
N LEU A 326 18.91 5.07 -12.74
CA LEU A 326 19.69 5.12 -13.97
C LEU A 326 19.78 3.70 -14.52
N LEU A 327 19.26 3.50 -15.73
CA LEU A 327 19.35 2.27 -16.49
C LEU A 327 20.28 2.52 -17.68
N ASP A 328 21.44 1.87 -17.71
CA ASP A 328 22.50 2.12 -18.71
C ASP A 328 22.83 3.63 -18.84
N ASP A 329 23.03 4.30 -17.71
CA ASP A 329 23.28 5.75 -17.56
C ASP A 329 22.15 6.67 -18.06
N GLN A 330 21.00 6.11 -18.45
CA GLN A 330 19.80 6.85 -18.81
C GLN A 330 18.80 6.84 -17.66
N GLN A 331 18.32 8.02 -17.28
CA GLN A 331 17.29 8.11 -16.25
C GLN A 331 15.98 7.48 -16.73
N LEU A 332 15.44 6.55 -15.95
CA LEU A 332 14.12 5.99 -16.20
C LEU A 332 13.02 7.01 -15.95
N ASP A 333 11.97 6.91 -16.77
CA ASP A 333 10.74 7.68 -16.60
C ASP A 333 10.07 7.36 -15.25
N GLN A 334 9.55 8.38 -14.60
CA GLN A 334 8.92 8.32 -13.27
C GLN A 334 7.37 8.31 -13.35
N LYS A 335 6.79 8.15 -14.54
CA LYS A 335 5.32 8.14 -14.72
C LYS A 335 4.55 7.17 -13.84
N GLN A 336 5.11 6.00 -13.56
CA GLN A 336 4.48 4.96 -12.72
C GLN A 336 5.21 4.86 -11.37
N GLN A 337 5.35 5.99 -10.69
CA GLN A 337 5.96 6.07 -9.37
C GLN A 337 4.90 6.40 -8.31
N SER A 338 4.95 5.69 -7.19
CA SER A 338 4.17 6.01 -6.00
C SER A 338 5.10 6.16 -4.80
N THR A 339 4.80 7.12 -3.92
CA THR A 339 5.53 7.32 -2.67
C THR A 339 4.56 7.27 -1.50
N PHE A 340 4.84 6.37 -0.56
CA PHE A 340 4.10 6.23 0.68
C PHE A 340 5.02 6.52 1.86
N LEU A 341 4.46 7.19 2.85
CA LEU A 341 5.14 7.59 4.06
C LEU A 341 4.43 6.95 5.25
N ARG A 342 5.21 6.38 6.16
CA ARG A 342 4.76 5.90 7.46
C ARG A 342 5.48 6.68 8.54
N VAL A 343 4.74 7.22 9.49
CA VAL A 343 5.33 7.96 10.60
C VAL A 343 4.89 7.38 11.91
N VAL A 344 5.87 6.95 12.71
CA VAL A 344 5.65 6.56 14.10
C VAL A 344 5.76 7.81 14.97
N ILE A 345 4.66 8.16 15.64
CA ILE A 345 4.52 9.40 16.39
C ILE A 345 4.37 9.08 17.88
N PRO A 346 5.21 9.63 18.77
CA PRO A 346 5.02 9.48 20.20
C PRO A 346 3.72 10.19 20.64
N VAL A 347 2.97 9.56 21.54
CA VAL A 347 1.72 10.12 22.08
C VAL A 347 1.83 10.25 23.59
N LYS A 348 1.57 11.46 24.11
CA LYS A 348 1.57 11.69 25.56
C LYS A 348 0.25 11.17 26.15
N LYS A 349 0.32 10.26 27.12
CA LYS A 349 -0.87 9.79 27.84
C LYS A 349 -1.33 10.86 28.82
N LEU A 350 -2.62 11.22 28.76
CA LEU A 350 -3.28 12.03 29.78
C LEU A 350 -3.84 11.10 30.85
N THR A 351 -3.28 11.18 32.05
CA THR A 351 -3.70 10.38 33.21
C THR A 351 -4.79 11.06 34.03
N ASP A 352 -5.10 12.33 33.75
CA ASP A 352 -6.10 13.09 34.49
C ASP A 352 -7.51 12.71 34.04
N ILE A 353 -8.20 11.95 34.88
CA ILE A 353 -9.63 11.67 34.75
C ILE A 353 -10.37 12.89 35.34
N GLN A 354 -10.78 13.84 34.50
CA GLN A 354 -11.72 14.87 34.93
C GLN A 354 -13.13 14.28 34.96
N TYR A 355 -13.61 13.91 36.15
CA TYR A 355 -15.04 13.73 36.37
C TYR A 355 -15.68 15.12 36.48
N GLU A 356 -16.41 15.56 35.45
CA GLU A 356 -17.45 16.57 35.68
C GLU A 356 -18.55 15.88 36.48
N LEU A 357 -18.51 16.07 37.81
CA LEU A 357 -19.66 15.75 38.65
C LEU A 357 -20.81 16.66 38.21
N PRO A 358 -22.00 16.11 37.90
CA PRO A 358 -23.18 16.94 37.68
C PRO A 358 -23.34 17.86 38.88
N SER A 359 -23.47 19.17 38.66
CA SER A 359 -23.79 20.08 39.74
C SER A 359 -25.13 19.65 40.33
N LEU A 360 -25.11 19.10 41.54
CA LEU A 360 -26.30 18.88 42.33
C LEU A 360 -26.85 20.28 42.65
N LYS A 361 -27.80 20.76 41.84
CA LYS A 361 -28.71 21.81 42.28
C LYS A 361 -29.46 21.23 43.48
N GLN A 362 -29.09 21.67 44.68
CA GLN A 362 -29.94 21.56 45.85
C GLN A 362 -31.18 22.43 45.58
N GLU A 363 -32.19 21.86 44.94
CA GLU A 363 -33.55 22.34 45.10
C GLU A 363 -34.09 21.70 46.38
N ASP A 364 -34.03 22.49 47.46
CA ASP A 364 -34.82 22.31 48.66
C ASP A 364 -36.30 22.24 48.27
N ASN A 365 -36.83 21.04 48.09
CA ASN A 365 -38.26 20.81 48.22
C ASN A 365 -38.58 20.65 49.71
N GLN A 366 -38.73 21.77 50.41
CA GLN A 366 -39.55 21.76 51.62
C GLN A 366 -41.01 21.47 51.22
N PRO A 367 -41.68 20.49 51.87
CA PRO A 367 -43.08 20.25 51.60
C PRO A 367 -43.92 21.47 52.05
N LYS A 368 -44.75 21.98 51.13
CA LYS A 368 -45.77 22.98 51.46
C LYS A 368 -46.83 22.32 52.33
N ASP A 369 -46.83 22.63 53.63
CA ASP A 369 -48.01 22.45 54.48
C ASP A 369 -49.13 23.38 53.98
N GLN A 370 -50.11 22.79 53.29
CA GLN A 370 -51.42 23.41 53.12
C GLN A 370 -52.19 23.23 54.43
N GLN A 371 -52.21 24.26 55.26
CA GLN A 371 -53.18 24.36 56.35
C GLN A 371 -54.51 24.83 55.78
N ASP A 372 -55.40 23.86 55.54
CA ASP A 372 -56.84 24.08 55.40
C ASP A 372 -57.36 24.75 56.67
N THR A 373 -58.06 25.87 56.48
CA THR A 373 -58.80 26.55 57.54
C THR A 373 -60.19 25.91 57.67
N PRO A 374 -60.58 25.35 58.83
CA PRO A 374 -61.97 24.97 59.05
C PRO A 374 -62.75 26.16 59.61
N SER A 375 -63.80 26.51 58.89
CA SER A 375 -64.93 27.28 59.37
C SER A 375 -65.66 26.54 60.50
N GLY A 376 -65.97 27.22 61.60
CA GLY A 376 -67.21 26.99 62.35
C GLY A 376 -67.11 26.39 63.76
N SER A 377 -67.46 27.25 64.73
CA SER A 377 -68.39 27.04 65.85
C SER A 377 -68.09 26.02 66.97
N ASP A 378 -68.05 26.61 68.16
CA ASP A 378 -68.79 26.21 69.37
C ASP A 378 -68.31 25.05 70.27
N LYS A 379 -67.94 25.49 71.48
CA LYS A 379 -68.40 25.05 72.81
C LYS A 379 -67.71 23.87 73.53
N GLU A 380 -67.43 24.22 74.79
CA GLU A 380 -67.15 23.44 76.02
C GLU A 380 -65.79 22.77 76.19
#